data_AF-A0A1E7LTH4-F1
#
_entry.id   AF-A0A1E7LTH4-F1
#
_cell.length_a   1.000
_cell.length_b   1.000
_cell.length_c   1.000
_cell.angle_alpha   90.00
_cell.angle_beta   90.00
_cell.angle_gamma   90.00
#
_symmetry.space_group_name_H-M   'P 1'
#
loop_
_entity.id
_entity.type
_entity.pdbx_description
1 polymer ?
#
loop_
_entity_poly.entity_id
_entity_poly.type
_entity_poly.pdbx_seq_one_letter_code
_entity_poly.pdbx_strand_id
1 'polypeptide(L)'
;MPVLRQITTCTEPSTVVIERRGRTRDRPVDYRLEVCRRHRWLAETWTGRRSADGAGGRCGIVTDHRPFARIVESHVALWLRPLTANGPEDHDGDLAAALRAGYELLTADREPTGVAIALEHVARIADAITAGTLPLAEGQAQVLAALSAAETLDAGARGA
;
A
#
# COMPACT_ATOMS: atom_id res chain seq x y z
N MET A 1 -14.93 5.29 -1.24
CA MET A 1 -14.93 3.81 -1.18
C MET A 1 -13.67 3.36 -0.44
N PRO A 2 -13.67 2.21 0.27
CA PRO A 2 -12.43 1.66 0.81
C PRO A 2 -11.47 1.23 -0.30
N VAL A 3 -10.18 1.25 0.01
CA VAL A 3 -9.11 0.69 -0.81
C VAL A 3 -8.77 -0.67 -0.23
N LEU A 4 -8.75 -1.68 -1.08
CA LEU A 4 -8.38 -3.05 -0.70
C LEU A 4 -6.92 -3.29 -1.08
N ARG A 5 -6.10 -3.66 -0.10
CA ARG A 5 -4.70 -4.05 -0.29
C ARG A 5 -4.50 -5.50 0.11
N GLN A 6 -3.53 -6.16 -0.50
CA GLN A 6 -3.12 -7.52 -0.17
C GLN A 6 -1.60 -7.53 0.08
N ILE A 7 -1.19 -7.45 1.34
CA ILE A 7 0.21 -7.24 1.73
C ILE A 7 0.99 -8.55 1.98
N THR A 8 0.33 -9.70 1.80
CA THR A 8 0.95 -11.04 1.82
C THR A 8 0.35 -11.89 0.72
N THR A 9 1.02 -12.93 0.25
CA THR A 9 0.42 -13.95 -0.62
C THR A 9 -0.17 -15.14 0.11
N CYS A 10 0.10 -15.24 1.41
CA CYS A 10 -0.48 -16.23 2.31
C CYS A 10 -2.00 -16.45 2.08
N THR A 11 -2.40 -17.71 1.93
CA THR A 11 -3.80 -18.13 1.75
C THR A 11 -4.45 -18.61 3.04
N GLU A 12 -3.68 -18.69 4.13
CA GLU A 12 -4.21 -19.08 5.44
C GLU A 12 -5.27 -18.09 5.91
N PRO A 13 -6.33 -18.57 6.58
CA PRO A 13 -7.31 -17.70 7.19
C PRO A 13 -6.67 -16.86 8.30
N SER A 14 -7.14 -15.63 8.41
CA SER A 14 -6.75 -14.73 9.48
C SER A 14 -7.25 -15.28 10.81
N THR A 15 -6.41 -15.11 11.84
CA THR A 15 -6.76 -15.46 13.22
C THR A 15 -6.79 -14.23 14.12
N VAL A 16 -6.27 -13.12 13.62
CA VAL A 16 -6.22 -11.83 14.30
C VAL A 16 -6.60 -10.75 13.30
N VAL A 17 -7.38 -9.81 13.76
CA VAL A 17 -7.73 -8.57 13.07
C VAL A 17 -7.11 -7.41 13.85
N ILE A 18 -6.54 -6.45 13.15
CA ILE A 18 -6.12 -5.16 13.70
C ILE A 18 -7.06 -4.09 13.14
N GLU A 19 -7.85 -3.49 14.02
CA GLU A 19 -8.73 -2.39 13.65
C GLU A 19 -8.26 -1.09 14.27
N ARG A 20 -8.03 -0.09 13.42
CA ARG A 20 -7.84 1.28 13.86
C ARG A 20 -9.17 2.01 13.73
N ARG A 21 -9.69 2.50 14.85
CA ARG A 21 -10.90 3.32 14.85
C ARG A 21 -10.63 4.67 14.21
N GLY A 22 -11.56 5.07 13.35
CA GLY A 22 -11.61 6.42 12.81
C GLY A 22 -12.18 7.40 13.83
N ARG A 23 -11.90 8.69 13.62
CA ARG A 23 -12.37 9.78 14.51
C ARG A 23 -13.71 10.38 14.07
N THR A 24 -14.21 10.01 12.89
CA THR A 24 -15.43 10.57 12.31
C THR A 24 -16.62 9.63 12.52
N ARG A 25 -17.80 10.21 12.80
CA ARG A 25 -19.01 9.47 13.12
C ARG A 25 -19.50 8.58 11.97
N ASP A 26 -19.32 9.04 10.73
CA ASP A 26 -19.71 8.32 9.51
C ASP A 26 -18.66 7.32 9.02
N ARG A 27 -17.48 7.30 9.65
CA ARG A 27 -16.39 6.38 9.31
C ARG A 27 -15.69 5.92 10.61
N PRO A 28 -16.30 4.97 11.33
CA PRO A 28 -15.82 4.55 12.64
C PRO A 28 -14.51 3.74 12.58
N VAL A 29 -14.07 3.35 11.37
CA VAL A 29 -12.86 2.56 11.13
C VAL A 29 -12.00 3.27 10.08
N ASP A 30 -10.75 3.56 10.44
CA ASP A 30 -9.73 4.06 9.52
C ASP A 30 -9.27 2.92 8.61
N TYR A 31 -8.91 1.78 9.19
CA TYR A 31 -8.61 0.55 8.45
C TYR A 31 -8.80 -0.69 9.31
N ARG A 32 -8.89 -1.81 8.62
CA ARG A 32 -8.89 -3.16 9.15
C ARG A 32 -7.84 -4.00 8.43
N LEU A 33 -6.89 -4.59 9.17
CA LEU A 33 -5.90 -5.54 8.66
C LEU A 33 -6.20 -6.93 9.23
N GLU A 34 -6.17 -7.95 8.37
CA GLU A 34 -6.38 -9.34 8.73
C GLU A 34 -5.07 -10.14 8.63
N VAL A 35 -4.67 -10.86 9.69
CA VAL A 35 -3.42 -11.63 9.72
C VAL A 35 -3.59 -13.03 10.31
N CYS A 36 -2.93 -14.02 9.73
CA CYS A 36 -2.86 -15.37 10.28
C CYS A 36 -1.80 -15.46 11.39
N ARG A 37 -1.74 -16.59 12.11
CA ARG A 37 -0.77 -16.80 13.20
C ARG A 37 0.68 -16.66 12.75
N ARG A 38 1.00 -17.15 11.54
CA ARG A 38 2.36 -17.09 10.95
C ARG A 38 2.80 -15.65 10.70
N HIS A 39 1.89 -14.78 10.27
CA HIS A 39 2.18 -13.38 9.93
C HIS A 39 1.74 -12.41 11.03
N ARG A 40 1.61 -12.88 12.27
CA ARG A 40 1.26 -12.02 13.42
C ARG A 40 2.26 -10.87 13.64
N TRP A 41 3.50 -11.01 13.15
CA TRP A 41 4.53 -9.97 13.23
C TRP A 41 4.13 -8.71 12.44
N LEU A 42 3.31 -8.84 11.38
CA LEU A 42 2.76 -7.68 10.68
C LEU A 42 1.96 -6.78 11.64
N ALA A 43 1.38 -7.35 12.70
CA ALA A 43 0.65 -6.57 13.69
C ALA A 43 1.53 -5.58 14.49
N GLU A 44 2.86 -5.72 14.45
CA GLU A 44 3.80 -4.86 15.17
C GLU A 44 3.94 -3.49 14.48
N THR A 45 3.85 -3.46 13.15
CA THR A 45 3.98 -2.25 12.35
C THR A 45 2.65 -1.49 12.19
N TRP A 46 1.52 -2.18 12.40
CA TRP A 46 0.18 -1.62 12.24
C TRP A 46 -0.44 -1.26 13.59
N THR A 47 -0.70 0.04 13.80
CA THR A 47 -1.38 0.53 15.02
C THR A 47 -2.85 0.07 15.07
N GLY A 48 -3.42 -0.06 16.26
CA GLY A 48 -4.86 -0.36 16.41
C GLY A 48 -5.14 -1.38 17.49
N ARG A 49 -6.42 -1.69 17.69
CA ARG A 49 -6.85 -2.75 18.60
C ARG A 49 -6.76 -4.08 17.88
N ARG A 50 -6.11 -5.06 18.53
CA ARG A 50 -6.08 -6.45 18.08
C ARG A 50 -7.30 -7.19 18.64
N SER A 51 -7.97 -7.98 17.82
CA SER A 51 -9.03 -8.89 18.23
C SER A 51 -9.01 -10.17 17.40
N ALA A 52 -9.58 -11.26 17.92
CA ALA A 52 -9.94 -12.43 17.12
C ALA A 52 -11.34 -12.28 16.51
N ASP A 53 -12.15 -11.34 17.01
CA ASP A 53 -13.52 -11.13 16.55
C ASP A 53 -13.55 -10.67 15.09
N GLY A 54 -14.34 -11.39 14.29
CA GLY A 54 -14.45 -11.16 12.85
C GLY A 54 -13.26 -11.65 12.04
N ALA A 55 -12.25 -12.30 12.63
CA ALA A 55 -11.20 -12.98 11.87
C ALA A 55 -11.80 -14.11 10.99
N GLY A 56 -11.05 -14.55 9.99
CA GLY A 56 -11.44 -15.62 9.06
C GLY A 56 -11.35 -15.25 7.58
N GLY A 57 -11.11 -13.97 7.24
CA GLY A 57 -10.73 -13.57 5.88
C GLY A 57 -9.29 -13.98 5.54
N ARG A 58 -8.82 -13.63 4.35
CA ARG A 58 -7.46 -14.00 3.91
C ARG A 58 -6.41 -13.18 4.67
N CYS A 59 -5.33 -13.84 5.10
CA CYS A 59 -4.16 -13.16 5.64
C CYS A 59 -3.64 -12.08 4.69
N GLY A 60 -3.28 -10.92 5.22
CA GLY A 60 -2.71 -9.78 4.49
C GLY A 60 -3.75 -8.85 3.86
N ILE A 61 -5.06 -9.12 4.00
CA ILE A 61 -6.08 -8.19 3.54
C ILE A 61 -6.07 -6.93 4.41
N VAL A 62 -5.99 -5.76 3.77
CA VAL A 62 -6.25 -4.47 4.39
C VAL A 62 -7.42 -3.80 3.71
N THR A 63 -8.46 -3.50 4.47
CA THR A 63 -9.56 -2.62 4.05
C THR A 63 -9.30 -1.23 4.63
N ASP A 64 -8.89 -0.30 3.78
CA ASP A 64 -8.46 1.04 4.19
C ASP A 64 -9.47 2.10 3.78
N HIS A 65 -10.02 2.81 4.75
CA HIS A 65 -10.97 3.90 4.56
C HIS A 65 -10.33 5.26 4.75
N ARG A 66 -9.01 5.36 4.98
CA ARG A 66 -8.37 6.66 5.19
C ARG A 66 -8.40 7.52 3.91
N PRO A 67 -8.23 8.85 4.02
CA PRO A 67 -8.08 9.71 2.84
C PRO A 67 -6.84 9.34 2.02
N PHE A 68 -6.87 9.67 0.72
CA PHE A 68 -5.79 9.39 -0.25
C PHE A 68 -4.37 9.60 0.32
N ALA A 69 -4.08 10.81 0.83
CA ALA A 69 -2.77 11.14 1.37
C ALA A 69 -2.29 10.19 2.47
N ARG A 70 -3.19 9.78 3.38
CA ARG A 70 -2.85 8.86 4.48
C ARG A 70 -2.63 7.42 4.02
N ILE A 71 -3.29 7.01 2.93
CA ILE A 71 -3.07 5.69 2.33
C ILE A 71 -1.73 5.69 1.59
N VAL A 72 -1.41 6.75 0.83
CA VAL A 72 -0.11 6.93 0.18
C VAL A 72 1.03 6.94 1.21
N GLU A 73 0.92 7.75 2.27
CA GLU A 73 1.89 7.75 3.38
C GLU A 73 2.11 6.34 3.96
N SER A 74 1.04 5.55 4.05
CA SER A 74 1.11 4.16 4.53
C SER A 74 1.82 3.22 3.57
N HIS A 75 1.65 3.37 2.25
CA HIS A 75 2.44 2.63 1.26
C HIS A 75 3.91 3.04 1.30
N VAL A 76 4.17 4.35 1.41
CA VAL A 76 5.53 4.88 1.46
C VAL A 76 6.28 4.33 2.67
N ALA A 77 5.72 4.55 3.87
CA ALA A 77 6.41 4.23 5.12
C ALA A 77 6.59 2.72 5.34
N LEU A 78 5.60 1.91 4.96
CA LEU A 78 5.58 0.48 5.30
C LEU A 78 6.19 -0.41 4.21
N TRP A 79 6.24 0.07 2.97
CA TRP A 79 6.59 -0.76 1.83
C TRP A 79 7.59 -0.10 0.87
N LEU A 80 7.26 1.05 0.28
CA LEU A 80 8.09 1.67 -0.76
C LEU A 80 9.47 2.03 -0.20
N ARG A 81 9.53 2.76 0.91
CA ARG A 81 10.81 3.23 1.47
C ARG A 81 11.70 2.07 1.94
N PRO A 82 11.19 1.03 2.63
CA PRO A 82 11.98 -0.19 2.87
C PRO A 82 12.47 -0.90 1.60
N LEU A 83 11.72 -0.83 0.50
CA LEU A 83 12.08 -1.47 -0.78
C LEU A 83 13.11 -0.65 -1.57
N THR A 84 12.95 0.67 -1.62
CA THR A 84 13.67 1.54 -2.56
C THR A 84 14.54 2.59 -1.90
N ALA A 85 14.52 2.72 -0.57
CA ALA A 85 15.10 3.82 0.19
C ALA A 85 14.59 5.23 -0.17
N ASN A 86 13.59 5.36 -1.05
CA ASN A 86 13.04 6.63 -1.51
C ASN A 86 11.60 6.84 -1.00
N GLY A 87 11.29 8.05 -0.55
CA GLY A 87 9.94 8.52 -0.25
C GLY A 87 9.69 9.92 -0.82
N PRO A 88 8.43 10.39 -0.95
CA PRO A 88 8.12 11.72 -1.47
C PRO A 88 8.86 12.83 -0.72
N GLU A 89 9.12 12.67 0.58
CA GLU A 89 9.90 13.61 1.40
C GLU A 89 11.35 13.84 0.92
N ASP A 90 11.93 12.87 0.20
CA ASP A 90 13.28 12.98 -0.39
C ASP A 90 13.25 13.75 -1.73
N HIS A 91 12.06 14.08 -2.23
CA HIS A 91 11.79 14.70 -3.52
C HIS A 91 10.76 15.84 -3.39
N ASP A 92 10.89 16.70 -2.38
CA ASP A 92 10.04 17.88 -2.16
C ASP A 92 8.52 17.59 -2.06
N GLY A 93 8.16 16.39 -1.64
CA GLY A 93 6.77 15.92 -1.56
C GLY A 93 6.23 15.33 -2.87
N ASP A 94 7.05 15.21 -3.92
CA ASP A 94 6.66 14.65 -5.21
C ASP A 94 6.66 13.11 -5.17
N LEU A 95 5.46 12.54 -5.18
CA LEU A 95 5.24 11.10 -5.25
C LEU A 95 5.75 10.49 -6.56
N ALA A 96 5.55 11.16 -7.70
CA ALA A 96 5.97 10.65 -8.99
C ALA A 96 7.50 10.57 -9.06
N ALA A 97 8.19 11.60 -8.57
CA ALA A 97 9.65 11.61 -8.47
C ALA A 97 10.18 10.46 -7.59
N ALA A 98 9.60 10.26 -6.41
CA ALA A 98 9.99 9.15 -5.52
C ALA A 98 9.80 7.76 -6.16
N LEU A 99 8.71 7.57 -6.91
CA LEU A 99 8.43 6.33 -7.61
C LEU A 99 9.38 6.10 -8.78
N ARG A 100 9.75 7.14 -9.54
CA ARG A 100 10.75 7.06 -10.62
C ARG A 100 12.13 6.74 -10.09
N ALA A 101 12.56 7.39 -9.00
CA ALA A 101 13.83 7.07 -8.34
C ALA A 101 13.84 5.61 -7.85
N GLY A 102 12.71 5.13 -7.31
CA GLY A 102 12.55 3.73 -6.94
C GLY A 102 12.62 2.76 -8.13
N TYR A 103 12.01 3.10 -9.27
CA TYR A 103 12.13 2.33 -10.51
C TYR A 103 13.60 2.26 -10.96
N GLU A 104 14.27 3.39 -11.09
CA GLU A 104 15.67 3.48 -11.53
C GLU A 104 16.59 2.63 -10.66
N LEU A 105 16.42 2.68 -9.33
CA LEU A 105 17.18 1.85 -8.40
C LEU A 105 16.95 0.35 -8.64
N LEU A 106 15.69 -0.07 -8.86
CA LEU A 106 15.35 -1.48 -9.07
C LEU A 106 15.82 -2.01 -10.44
N THR A 107 16.08 -1.12 -11.41
CA THR A 107 16.50 -1.49 -12.77
C THR A 107 17.97 -1.19 -13.08
N ALA A 108 18.70 -0.53 -12.19
CA ALA A 108 20.04 0.03 -12.47
C ALA A 108 21.02 -0.96 -13.14
N ASP A 109 20.95 -2.25 -12.82
CA ASP A 109 21.81 -3.30 -13.37
C ASP A 109 21.05 -4.59 -13.73
N ARG A 110 19.73 -4.51 -13.92
CA ARG A 110 18.85 -5.70 -14.05
C ARG A 110 17.67 -5.44 -14.97
N GLU A 111 17.18 -6.52 -15.59
CA GLU A 111 15.90 -6.48 -16.30
C GLU A 111 14.76 -6.02 -15.36
N PRO A 112 13.84 -5.16 -15.84
CA PRO A 112 12.74 -4.68 -15.01
C PRO A 112 11.86 -5.81 -14.50
N THR A 113 11.72 -5.89 -13.18
CA THR A 113 10.75 -6.79 -12.55
C THR A 113 9.33 -6.23 -12.69
N GLY A 114 8.32 -7.08 -12.48
CA GLY A 114 6.93 -6.63 -12.45
C GLY A 114 6.65 -5.54 -11.41
N VAL A 115 7.39 -5.53 -10.30
CA VAL A 115 7.31 -4.48 -9.27
C VAL A 115 7.86 -3.16 -9.81
N ALA A 116 9.03 -3.18 -10.46
CA ALA A 116 9.62 -1.98 -11.04
C ALA A 116 8.70 -1.35 -12.10
N ILE A 117 8.18 -2.17 -13.04
CA ILE A 117 7.23 -1.72 -14.06
C ILE A 117 5.97 -1.11 -13.42
N ALA A 118 5.47 -1.71 -12.33
CA ALA A 118 4.33 -1.17 -11.62
C ALA A 118 4.63 0.19 -10.96
N LEU A 119 5.82 0.40 -10.37
CA LEU A 119 6.22 1.71 -9.82
C LEU A 119 6.28 2.79 -10.91
N GLU A 120 6.88 2.48 -12.07
CA GLU A 120 6.91 3.40 -13.21
C GLU A 120 5.49 3.74 -13.70
N HIS A 121 4.59 2.75 -13.74
CA HIS A 121 3.20 2.98 -14.09
C HIS A 121 2.48 3.92 -13.11
N VAL A 122 2.67 3.70 -11.79
CA VAL A 122 2.09 4.59 -10.76
C VAL A 122 2.63 6.01 -10.92
N ALA A 123 3.93 6.17 -11.20
CA ALA A 123 4.55 7.48 -11.40
C ALA A 123 3.90 8.25 -12.56
N ARG A 124 3.65 7.57 -13.69
CA ARG A 124 2.96 8.18 -14.85
C ARG A 124 1.55 8.64 -14.54
N ILE A 125 0.81 7.90 -13.71
CA ILE A 125 -0.53 8.32 -13.27
C ILE A 125 -0.43 9.55 -12.38
N ALA A 126 0.51 9.57 -11.42
CA ALA A 126 0.75 10.71 -10.56
C ALA A 126 1.12 11.97 -11.36
N ASP A 127 1.94 11.84 -12.40
CA ASP A 127 2.27 12.93 -13.33
C ASP A 127 1.05 13.44 -14.09
N ALA A 128 0.19 12.55 -14.57
CA ALA A 128 -1.03 12.93 -15.28
C ALA A 128 -2.00 13.73 -14.39
N ILE A 129 -2.06 13.42 -13.09
CA ILE A 129 -2.82 14.22 -12.12
C ILE A 129 -2.21 15.61 -11.98
N THR A 130 -0.89 15.71 -11.78
CA THR A 130 -0.18 16.98 -11.62
C THR A 130 -0.29 17.86 -12.86
N ALA A 131 -0.19 17.26 -14.05
CA ALA A 131 -0.37 17.94 -15.33
C ALA A 131 -1.82 18.32 -15.64
N GLY A 132 -2.79 17.87 -14.82
CA GLY A 132 -4.22 18.12 -15.01
C GLY A 132 -4.83 17.37 -16.21
N THR A 133 -4.12 16.39 -16.76
CA THR A 133 -4.60 15.57 -17.89
C THR A 133 -5.48 14.40 -17.44
N LEU A 134 -5.44 14.06 -16.16
CA LEU A 134 -6.32 13.08 -15.52
C LEU A 134 -7.14 13.74 -14.39
N PRO A 135 -8.47 13.55 -14.33
CA PRO A 135 -9.29 14.11 -13.26
C PRO A 135 -8.81 13.63 -11.88
N LEU A 136 -8.67 14.56 -10.93
CA LEU A 136 -8.04 14.29 -9.63
C LEU A 136 -8.62 13.06 -8.90
N ALA A 137 -9.94 12.98 -8.79
CA ALA A 137 -10.60 11.88 -8.06
C ALA A 137 -10.38 10.51 -8.74
N GLU A 138 -10.42 10.48 -10.06
CA GLU A 138 -10.16 9.28 -10.85
C GLU A 138 -8.69 8.87 -10.76
N GLY A 139 -7.79 9.83 -10.95
CA GLY A 139 -6.35 9.59 -10.85
C GLY A 139 -5.92 9.11 -9.47
N GLN A 140 -6.46 9.70 -8.39
CA GLN A 140 -6.19 9.21 -7.04
C GLN A 140 -6.65 7.77 -6.85
N ALA A 141 -7.82 7.38 -7.38
CA ALA A 141 -8.27 5.99 -7.31
C ALA A 141 -7.34 5.05 -8.10
N GLN A 142 -6.89 5.46 -9.29
CA GLN A 142 -5.95 4.70 -10.10
C GLN A 142 -4.58 4.55 -9.43
N VAL A 143 -4.04 5.62 -8.83
CA VAL A 143 -2.78 5.57 -8.06
C VAL A 143 -2.88 4.56 -6.91
N LEU A 144 -3.96 4.60 -6.12
CA LEU A 144 -4.13 3.68 -4.99
C LEU A 144 -4.29 2.22 -5.44
N ALA A 145 -5.03 1.98 -6.53
CA ALA A 145 -5.17 0.65 -7.10
C ALA A 145 -3.82 0.11 -7.61
N ALA A 146 -3.06 0.95 -8.33
CA ALA A 146 -1.76 0.57 -8.87
C ALA A 146 -0.70 0.33 -7.77
N LEU A 147 -0.68 1.16 -6.71
CA LEU A 147 0.17 0.93 -5.54
C LEU A 147 -0.19 -0.38 -4.82
N SER A 148 -1.48 -0.67 -4.67
CA SER A 148 -1.95 -1.91 -4.04
C SER A 148 -1.53 -3.16 -4.84
N ALA A 149 -1.63 -3.08 -6.17
CA ALA A 149 -1.17 -4.16 -7.06
C ALA A 149 0.34 -4.36 -6.98
N ALA A 150 1.12 -3.27 -7.00
CA ALA A 150 2.58 -3.31 -6.89
C ALA A 150 3.05 -3.93 -5.55
N GLU A 151 2.44 -3.53 -4.43
CA GLU A 151 2.71 -4.09 -3.11
C GLU A 151 2.37 -5.59 -3.06
N THR A 152 1.28 -6.01 -3.70
CA THR A 152 0.88 -7.42 -3.79
C THR A 152 1.89 -8.25 -4.60
N LEU A 153 2.38 -7.72 -5.72
CA LEU A 153 3.38 -8.38 -6.55
C LEU A 153 4.70 -8.57 -5.80
N ASP A 154 5.15 -7.54 -5.07
CA ASP A 154 6.37 -7.61 -4.26
C ASP A 154 6.22 -8.62 -3.11
N ALA A 155 5.08 -8.63 -2.43
CA ALA A 155 4.79 -9.64 -1.40
C ALA A 155 4.89 -11.07 -1.95
N GLY A 156 4.43 -11.29 -3.18
CA GLY A 156 4.53 -12.59 -3.86
C GLY A 156 5.95 -12.98 -4.25
N ALA A 157 6.75 -12.02 -4.72
CA ALA A 157 8.16 -12.26 -5.05
C ALA A 157 8.99 -12.65 -3.82
N ARG A 158 8.62 -12.16 -2.62
CA ARG A 158 9.32 -12.44 -1.36
C ARG A 158 8.84 -13.70 -0.63
N GLY A 159 7.77 -14.35 -1.09
CA GLY A 159 7.18 -15.52 -0.44
C GLY A 159 6.58 -15.25 0.95
N ALA A 160 6.12 -14.01 1.18
CA ALA A 160 5.42 -13.59 2.39
C ALA A 160 3.94 -14.02 2.37
#